data_AF-A0A9W5X618-F1
#
_entry.id   AF-A0A9W5X618-F1
#
_cell.length_a   1.000
_cell.length_b   1.000
_cell.length_c   1.000
_cell.angle_alpha   90.00
_cell.angle_beta   90.00
_cell.angle_gamma   90.00
#
_symmetry.space_group_name_H-M   'P 1'
#
loop_
_entity.id
_entity.type
_entity.pdbx_description
1 polymer ?
#
loop_
_entity_poly.entity_id
_entity_poly.type
_entity_poly.pdbx_seq_one_letter_code
_entity_poly.pdbx_strand_id
1 'polypeptide(L)'
;MEGLQRMIASIDYIEKNLDADLPIEHVAMVACMSRFHFQRMFHMLTGVTVADYIRRRRLTLAAQELTHSKSKVIEIAYKYGYETPESFSKAFRKLHGLSPSAARRYNQSLKAFPRLSFQIQLKGDEEMNYRIVEKEAFRVVGKGIRTATIDGQNHRDIPAFWDESNRNGFTEKLVNDCGSMGLLGVCMEFDKQQEELTYFICAERSNQAVPSDWEEKEIPASTWGFSRRSVRCRMRLKRYGIVFFPNGFPQPGMSMLMHRK
;
A
#
# COMPACT_ATOMS: atom_id res chain seq x y z
N MET A 1 -3.54 13.14 -4.73
CA MET A 1 -2.45 14.11 -4.45
C MET A 1 -2.68 14.88 -3.15
N GLU A 2 -3.93 15.20 -2.80
CA GLU A 2 -4.29 16.01 -1.62
C GLU A 2 -3.78 15.44 -0.28
N GLY A 3 -3.87 14.13 -0.04
CA GLY A 3 -3.42 13.53 1.22
C GLY A 3 -1.91 13.69 1.50
N LEU A 4 -1.08 13.70 0.46
CA LEU A 4 0.36 13.93 0.61
C LEU A 4 0.68 15.41 0.86
N GLN A 5 -0.03 16.32 0.20
CA GLN A 5 0.09 17.75 0.48
C GLN A 5 -0.29 18.07 1.94
N ARG A 6 -1.36 17.44 2.45
CA ARG A 6 -1.75 17.53 3.86
C ARG A 6 -0.68 16.97 4.80
N MET A 7 -0.03 15.87 4.43
CA MET A 7 1.11 15.32 5.18
C MET A 7 2.31 16.28 5.20
N ILE A 8 2.66 16.88 4.05
CA ILE A 8 3.73 17.89 3.97
C ILE A 8 3.40 19.09 4.85
N ALA A 9 2.17 19.62 4.76
CA ALA A 9 1.71 20.72 5.60
C ALA A 9 1.79 20.40 7.09
N SER A 10 1.49 19.15 7.49
CA SER A 10 1.63 18.72 8.88
C SER A 10 3.08 18.70 9.37
N ILE A 11 4.04 18.31 8.51
CA ILE A 11 5.48 18.37 8.83
C ILE A 11 5.93 19.81 8.96
N ASP A 12 5.47 20.69 8.06
CA ASP A 12 5.79 22.12 8.12
C ASP A 12 5.25 22.76 9.39
N TYR A 13 4.04 22.37 9.79
CA TYR A 13 3.46 22.79 11.07
C TYR A 13 4.28 22.27 12.25
N ILE A 14 4.71 21.00 12.26
CA ILE A 14 5.60 20.48 13.30
C ILE A 14 6.87 21.32 13.39
N GLU A 15 7.58 21.50 12.27
CA GLU A 15 8.87 22.20 12.23
C GLU A 15 8.80 23.65 12.71
N LYS A 16 7.66 24.33 12.46
CA LYS A 16 7.42 25.71 12.93
C LYS A 16 7.10 25.82 14.41
N ASN A 17 6.75 24.72 15.08
CA ASN A 17 6.28 24.70 16.47
C ASN A 17 7.12 23.75 17.36
N LEU A 18 8.37 23.48 17.00
CA LEU A 18 9.25 22.58 17.78
C LEU A 18 9.67 23.17 19.15
N ASP A 19 9.60 24.49 19.30
CA ASP A 19 9.94 25.27 20.51
C ASP A 19 8.72 25.67 21.35
N ALA A 20 7.54 25.10 21.04
CA ALA A 20 6.30 25.31 21.76
C ALA A 20 5.67 23.96 22.14
N ASP A 21 4.62 24.00 22.96
CA ASP A 21 3.78 22.83 23.18
C ASP A 21 3.11 22.42 21.87
N LEU A 22 3.18 21.13 21.55
CA LEU A 22 2.77 20.60 20.25
C LEU A 22 1.91 19.35 20.44
N PRO A 23 0.63 19.52 20.80
CA PRO A 23 -0.33 18.42 20.86
C PRO A 23 -0.43 17.75 19.50
N ILE A 24 -0.38 16.43 19.49
CA ILE A 24 -0.43 15.65 18.25
C ILE A 24 -1.79 15.77 17.54
N GLU A 25 -2.84 16.10 18.30
CA GLU A 25 -4.17 16.44 17.83
C GLU A 25 -4.13 17.64 16.89
N HIS A 26 -3.37 18.68 17.21
CA HIS A 26 -3.24 19.87 16.37
C HIS A 26 -2.53 19.54 15.05
N VAL A 27 -1.48 18.73 15.11
CA VAL A 27 -0.78 18.24 13.91
C VAL A 27 -1.71 17.41 13.03
N ALA A 28 -2.50 16.52 13.62
CA ALA A 28 -3.45 15.68 12.89
C ALA A 28 -4.58 16.50 12.25
N MET A 29 -5.06 17.55 12.92
CA MET A 29 -6.03 18.50 12.36
C MET A 29 -5.51 19.23 11.12
N VAL A 30 -4.24 19.65 11.12
CA VAL A 30 -3.60 20.24 9.93
C VAL A 30 -3.57 19.27 8.76
N ALA A 31 -3.40 17.98 9.03
CA ALA A 31 -3.50 16.93 8.02
C ALA A 31 -4.94 16.55 7.64
N CYS A 32 -5.95 17.15 8.27
CA CYS A 32 -7.37 16.78 8.19
C CYS A 32 -7.62 15.29 8.46
N MET A 33 -6.94 14.73 9.48
CA MET A 33 -7.01 13.32 9.86
C MET A 33 -7.31 13.19 11.35
N SER A 34 -7.91 12.06 11.73
CA SER A 34 -7.93 11.67 13.14
C SER A 34 -6.51 11.40 13.65
N ARG A 35 -6.28 11.60 14.96
CA ARG A 35 -4.98 11.34 15.60
C ARG A 35 -4.42 9.95 15.27
N PHE A 36 -5.27 8.92 15.35
CA PHE A 36 -4.88 7.54 15.10
C PHE A 36 -4.46 7.32 13.63
N HIS A 37 -5.28 7.82 12.69
CA HIS A 37 -4.99 7.66 11.27
C HIS A 37 -3.73 8.42 10.87
N PHE A 38 -3.55 9.64 11.37
CA PHE A 38 -2.35 10.45 11.14
C PHE A 38 -1.08 9.74 11.60
N GLN A 39 -1.05 9.24 12.84
CA GLN A 39 0.12 8.53 13.37
C GLN A 39 0.48 7.29 12.55
N ARG A 40 -0.52 6.50 12.16
CA ARG A 40 -0.32 5.31 11.33
C ARG A 40 0.23 5.69 9.96
N MET A 41 -0.38 6.67 9.28
CA MET A 41 0.06 7.12 7.96
C MET A 41 1.47 7.73 8.00
N PHE A 42 1.76 8.56 9.00
CA PHE A 42 3.08 9.14 9.18
C PHE A 42 4.14 8.06 9.38
N HIS A 43 3.87 7.05 10.21
CA HIS A 43 4.80 5.95 10.43
C HIS A 43 5.01 5.11 9.16
N MET A 44 3.95 4.77 8.44
CA MET A 44 4.07 4.01 7.19
C MET A 44 4.89 4.75 6.13
N LEU A 45 4.74 6.08 6.03
CA LEU A 45 5.45 6.87 5.03
C LEU A 45 6.90 7.20 5.40
N THR A 46 7.18 7.40 6.70
CA THR A 46 8.48 7.93 7.16
C THR A 46 9.35 6.89 7.86
N GLY A 47 8.78 5.75 8.26
CA GLY A 47 9.45 4.71 9.05
C GLY A 47 9.66 5.07 10.52
N VAL A 48 9.23 6.26 10.98
CA VAL A 48 9.38 6.73 12.36
C VAL A 48 8.06 7.22 12.93
N THR A 49 7.89 7.20 14.25
CA THR A 49 6.68 7.75 14.86
C THR A 49 6.78 9.28 14.93
N VAL A 50 5.63 9.96 14.93
CA VAL A 50 5.56 11.43 15.06
C VAL A 50 6.28 11.91 16.31
N ALA A 51 6.09 11.23 17.45
CA ALA A 51 6.74 11.58 18.71
C ALA A 51 8.27 11.41 18.64
N ASP A 52 8.77 10.35 17.98
CA ASP A 52 10.21 10.16 17.81
C ASP A 52 10.79 11.21 16.85
N TYR A 53 10.07 11.56 15.80
CA TYR A 53 10.43 12.65 14.90
C TYR A 53 10.59 13.98 15.65
N ILE A 54 9.54 14.43 16.36
CA ILE A 54 9.54 15.67 17.15
C ILE A 54 10.71 15.67 18.14
N ARG A 55 10.90 14.57 18.88
CA ARG A 55 11.99 14.44 19.86
C ARG A 55 13.37 14.59 19.22
N ARG A 56 13.64 13.90 18.11
CA ARG A 56 14.94 13.96 17.42
C ARG A 56 15.20 15.35 16.83
N ARG A 57 14.17 16.00 16.28
CA ARG A 57 14.25 17.36 15.74
C ARG A 57 14.51 18.38 16.86
N ARG A 58 13.76 18.33 17.96
CA ARG A 58 13.99 19.16 19.16
C ARG A 58 15.40 19.03 19.70
N LEU A 59 15.92 17.82 19.87
CA LEU A 59 17.30 17.61 20.34
C LEU A 59 18.34 18.11 19.34
N THR A 60 18.10 17.97 18.04
CA THR A 60 18.98 18.51 17.00
C THR A 60 19.05 20.04 17.07
N LEU A 61 17.90 20.71 17.19
CA LEU A 61 17.84 22.17 17.33
C LEU A 61 18.45 22.65 18.66
N ALA A 62 18.19 21.93 19.76
CA ALA A 62 18.79 22.21 21.06
C ALA A 62 20.32 22.11 21.01
N ALA A 63 20.86 21.11 20.30
CA ALA A 63 22.30 20.96 20.11
C ALA A 63 22.88 22.14 19.31
N GLN A 64 22.19 22.58 18.25
CA GLN A 64 22.58 23.77 17.49
C GLN A 64 22.53 25.04 18.34
N GLU A 65 21.50 25.23 19.16
CA GLU A 65 21.41 26.39 20.03
C GLU A 65 22.52 26.38 21.10
N LEU A 66 22.81 25.22 21.70
CA LEU A 66 23.90 25.07 22.66
C LEU A 66 25.27 25.45 22.10
N THR A 67 25.54 25.15 20.82
CA THR A 67 26.84 25.46 20.18
C THR A 67 26.95 26.91 19.74
N HIS A 68 25.84 27.56 19.38
CA HIS A 68 25.85 28.92 18.82
C HIS A 68 25.49 30.00 19.85
N SER A 69 24.93 29.65 21.00
CA SER A 69 24.45 30.60 22.01
C SER A 69 25.06 30.38 23.40
N LYS A 70 24.93 31.39 24.26
CA LYS A 70 25.26 31.31 25.70
C LYS A 70 24.04 31.01 26.59
N SER A 71 22.88 30.69 26.01
CA SER A 71 21.63 30.41 26.75
C SER A 71 21.82 29.28 27.74
N LYS A 72 21.20 29.29 28.92
CA LYS A 72 21.46 28.23 29.91
C LYS A 72 20.88 26.90 29.45
N VAL A 73 21.50 25.78 29.85
CA VAL A 73 21.02 24.43 29.51
C VAL A 73 19.57 24.22 29.98
N ILE A 74 19.23 24.76 31.15
CA ILE A 74 17.87 24.74 31.71
C ILE A 74 16.85 25.49 30.84
N GLU A 75 17.22 26.66 30.32
CA GLU A 75 16.35 27.46 29.43
C GLU A 75 16.09 26.72 28.11
N ILE A 76 17.14 26.11 27.54
CA ILE A 76 17.03 25.31 26.32
C ILE A 76 16.17 24.05 26.56
N ALA A 77 16.30 23.39 27.71
CA ALA A 77 15.47 22.24 28.06
C ALA A 77 13.98 22.60 28.06
N TYR A 78 13.62 23.69 28.74
CA TYR A 78 12.23 24.16 28.79
C TYR A 78 11.72 24.63 27.43
N LYS A 79 12.52 25.38 26.68
CA LYS A 79 12.18 25.83 25.33
C LYS A 79 11.80 24.68 24.40
N TYR A 80 12.51 23.56 24.48
CA TYR A 80 12.21 22.38 23.65
C TYR A 80 11.26 21.39 24.34
N GLY A 81 10.45 21.85 25.30
CA GLY A 81 9.32 21.11 25.87
C GLY A 81 9.72 19.95 26.78
N TYR A 82 10.86 20.05 27.48
CA TYR A 82 11.20 19.11 28.56
C TYR A 82 10.79 19.71 29.91
N GLU A 83 10.12 18.92 30.73
CA GLU A 83 9.65 19.34 32.07
C GLU A 83 10.79 19.50 33.08
N THR A 84 11.90 18.79 32.87
CA THR A 84 13.06 18.83 33.78
C THR A 84 14.39 18.82 33.00
N PRO A 85 15.41 19.57 33.44
CA PRO A 85 16.75 19.54 32.85
C PRO A 85 17.40 18.16 32.84
N GLU A 86 17.07 17.31 33.82
CA GLU A 86 17.57 15.94 33.95
C GLU A 86 17.03 15.06 32.82
N SER A 87 15.72 15.16 32.53
CA SER A 87 15.09 14.42 31.44
C SER A 87 15.67 14.83 30.08
N PHE A 88 15.88 16.13 29.88
CA PHE A 88 16.56 16.67 28.71
C PHE A 88 17.98 16.13 28.59
N SER A 89 18.78 16.21 29.64
CA SER A 89 20.18 15.76 29.63
C SER A 89 20.30 14.27 29.33
N LYS A 90 19.39 13.45 29.85
CA LYS A 90 19.32 12.01 29.55
C LYS A 90 18.99 11.75 28.09
N ALA A 91 17.98 12.44 27.54
CA ALA A 91 17.57 12.30 26.15
C ALA A 91 18.65 12.82 25.17
N PHE A 92 19.25 13.96 25.49
CA PHE A 92 20.35 14.57 24.74
C PHE A 92 21.56 13.64 24.68
N ARG A 93 21.99 13.09 25.83
CA ARG A 93 23.09 12.13 25.88
C ARG A 93 22.78 10.85 25.11
N LYS A 94 21.53 10.37 25.15
CA LYS A 94 21.12 9.18 24.38
C LYS A 94 21.24 9.42 22.86
N LEU A 95 20.90 10.61 22.38
CA LEU A 95 20.99 10.92 20.96
C LEU A 95 22.43 11.23 20.53
N HIS A 96 23.08 12.19 21.18
CA HIS A 96 24.37 12.74 20.77
C HIS A 96 25.59 12.03 21.36
N GLY A 97 25.41 11.19 22.39
CA GLY A 97 26.51 10.46 23.05
C GLY A 97 27.26 11.26 24.13
N LEU A 98 26.92 12.54 24.31
CA LEU A 98 27.61 13.46 25.23
C LEU A 98 26.60 14.36 25.96
N SER A 99 27.02 14.99 27.06
CA SER A 99 26.13 15.85 27.85
C SER A 99 25.91 17.22 27.18
N PRO A 100 24.79 17.92 27.46
CA PRO A 100 24.56 19.27 26.91
C PRO A 100 25.70 20.25 27.18
N SER A 101 26.31 20.18 28.38
CA SER A 101 27.45 21.01 28.75
C SER A 101 28.73 20.66 27.98
N ALA A 102 28.94 19.36 27.68
CA ALA A 102 30.06 18.92 26.85
C ALA A 102 29.88 19.35 25.39
N ALA A 103 28.64 19.41 24.89
CA ALA A 103 28.32 19.83 23.51
C ALA A 103 28.79 21.24 23.17
N ARG A 104 28.95 22.11 24.18
CA ARG A 104 29.48 23.48 24.01
C ARG A 104 30.96 23.54 23.67
N ARG A 105 31.71 22.48 23.96
CA ARG A 105 33.16 22.47 23.73
C ARG A 105 33.41 22.46 22.22
N TYR A 106 34.46 23.15 21.80
CA TYR A 106 34.87 23.16 20.41
C TYR A 106 35.19 21.73 19.93
N ASN A 107 34.89 21.44 18.66
CA ASN A 107 35.21 20.18 17.97
C ASN A 107 34.49 18.91 18.47
N GLN A 108 33.23 19.02 18.91
CA GLN A 108 32.40 17.84 19.25
C GLN A 108 31.60 17.34 18.05
N SER A 109 31.50 16.02 17.90
CA SER A 109 30.64 15.39 16.88
C SER A 109 29.21 15.24 17.42
N LEU A 110 28.28 15.97 16.84
CA LEU A 110 26.86 15.95 17.20
C LEU A 110 26.06 15.28 16.08
N LYS A 111 25.14 14.38 16.45
CA LYS A 111 24.19 13.82 15.48
C LYS A 111 23.12 14.84 15.14
N ALA A 112 22.81 14.98 13.85
CA ALA A 112 21.69 15.79 13.38
C ALA A 112 20.64 14.88 12.73
N PHE A 113 19.39 15.04 13.11
CA PHE A 113 18.27 14.44 12.40
C PHE A 113 17.69 15.49 11.44
N PRO A 114 17.85 15.34 10.11
CA PRO A 114 17.38 16.36 9.17
C PRO A 114 15.85 16.44 9.16
N ARG A 115 15.33 17.59 8.72
CA ARG A 115 13.90 17.74 8.41
C ARG A 115 13.51 16.72 7.35
N LEU A 116 12.36 16.06 7.53
CA LEU A 116 11.81 15.16 6.53
C LEU A 116 11.36 15.95 5.29
N SER A 117 11.70 15.44 4.11
CA SER A 117 11.23 15.93 2.82
C SER A 117 10.71 14.76 1.99
N PHE A 118 9.61 14.97 1.28
CA PHE A 118 9.06 13.97 0.37
C PHE A 118 9.48 14.31 -1.06
N GLN A 119 10.06 13.34 -1.76
CA GLN A 119 10.26 13.40 -3.21
C GLN A 119 9.30 12.43 -3.88
N ILE A 120 8.42 12.95 -4.73
CA ILE A 120 7.48 12.12 -5.49
C ILE A 120 8.13 11.77 -6.82
N GLN A 121 8.44 10.50 -7.02
CA GLN A 121 8.73 9.97 -8.34
C GLN A 121 7.47 9.32 -8.88
N LEU A 122 6.76 10.01 -9.77
CA LEU A 122 5.68 9.45 -10.56
C LEU A 122 6.28 8.52 -11.61
N LYS A 123 6.42 7.24 -11.27
CA LYS A 123 6.65 6.19 -12.27
C LYS A 123 5.29 5.74 -12.79
N GLY A 124 4.97 6.09 -14.03
CA GLY A 124 3.93 5.37 -14.77
C GLY A 124 4.29 3.88 -14.79
N ASP A 125 3.29 2.99 -14.69
CA ASP A 125 3.51 1.57 -14.94
C ASP A 125 3.95 1.38 -16.41
N GLU A 126 4.53 0.23 -16.73
CA GLU A 126 4.95 -0.08 -18.10
C GLU A 126 3.78 0.10 -19.08
N GLU A 127 4.05 0.71 -20.25
CA GLU A 127 3.08 0.86 -21.35
C GLU A 127 2.39 -0.49 -21.61
N MET A 128 1.06 -0.52 -21.46
CA MET A 128 0.27 -1.72 -21.67
C MET A 128 -0.42 -1.67 -23.02
N ASN A 129 0.06 -2.45 -23.97
CA ASN A 129 -0.64 -2.68 -25.23
C ASN A 129 -2.01 -3.34 -24.96
N TYR A 130 -3.09 -2.63 -25.26
CA TYR A 130 -4.44 -3.18 -25.25
C TYR A 130 -5.06 -3.09 -26.65
N ARG A 131 -5.98 -3.99 -26.95
CA ARG A 131 -6.86 -3.92 -28.12
C ARG A 131 -8.30 -4.11 -27.67
N ILE A 132 -9.21 -3.37 -28.29
CA ILE A 132 -10.65 -3.59 -28.09
C ILE A 132 -11.07 -4.71 -29.06
N VAL A 133 -11.78 -5.70 -28.54
CA VAL A 133 -12.28 -6.85 -29.33
C VAL A 133 -13.75 -7.03 -29.02
N GLU A 134 -14.59 -7.11 -30.03
CA GLU A 134 -15.97 -7.59 -29.88
C GLU A 134 -15.97 -9.11 -29.89
N LYS A 135 -16.68 -9.72 -28.94
CA LYS A 135 -16.76 -11.18 -28.85
C LYS A 135 -18.21 -11.57 -28.59
N GLU A 136 -18.68 -12.52 -29.38
CA GLU A 136 -19.97 -13.19 -29.21
C GLU A 136 -20.05 -13.94 -27.88
N ALA A 137 -21.26 -14.29 -27.47
CA ALA A 137 -21.49 -15.08 -26.28
C ALA A 137 -20.78 -16.44 -26.38
N PHE A 138 -20.17 -16.88 -25.29
CA PHE A 138 -19.48 -18.17 -25.23
C PHE A 138 -19.63 -18.78 -23.85
N ARG A 139 -19.47 -20.10 -23.78
CA ARG A 139 -19.59 -20.84 -22.52
C ARG A 139 -18.23 -21.17 -21.95
N VAL A 140 -18.17 -21.21 -20.62
CA VAL A 140 -17.00 -21.58 -19.86
C VAL A 140 -17.34 -22.66 -18.85
N VAL A 141 -16.39 -23.54 -18.58
CA VAL A 141 -16.49 -24.61 -17.59
C VAL A 141 -15.42 -24.47 -16.54
N GLY A 142 -15.77 -24.66 -15.27
CA GLY A 142 -14.83 -24.44 -14.18
C GLY A 142 -15.43 -24.53 -12.79
N LYS A 143 -14.74 -23.89 -11.84
CA LYS A 143 -15.16 -23.81 -10.42
C LYS A 143 -15.15 -22.37 -9.94
N GLY A 144 -16.13 -22.04 -9.09
CA GLY A 144 -16.33 -20.71 -8.56
C GLY A 144 -16.17 -20.62 -7.05
N ILE A 145 -15.80 -19.42 -6.59
CA ILE A 145 -15.93 -19.02 -5.19
C ILE A 145 -16.69 -17.70 -5.11
N ARG A 146 -17.42 -17.51 -4.00
CA ARG A 146 -17.98 -16.21 -3.63
C ARG A 146 -16.98 -15.49 -2.73
N THR A 147 -16.72 -14.21 -3.00
CA THR A 147 -15.80 -13.39 -2.21
C THR A 147 -16.27 -11.93 -2.19
N ALA A 148 -15.84 -11.17 -1.18
CA ALA A 148 -16.14 -9.74 -1.06
C ALA A 148 -14.93 -8.83 -1.38
N THR A 149 -15.19 -7.59 -1.81
CA THR A 149 -14.18 -6.52 -1.88
C THR A 149 -13.91 -5.85 -0.54
N ILE A 150 -14.79 -6.10 0.44
CA ILE A 150 -14.68 -5.60 1.82
C ILE A 150 -13.36 -6.08 2.44
N ASP A 151 -12.63 -5.14 3.05
CA ASP A 151 -11.33 -5.38 3.70
C ASP A 151 -10.31 -6.15 2.84
N GLY A 152 -10.41 -6.02 1.51
CA GLY A 152 -9.56 -6.72 0.54
C GLY A 152 -9.64 -8.24 0.66
N GLN A 153 -10.78 -8.79 1.07
CA GLN A 153 -10.99 -10.23 1.20
C GLN A 153 -10.70 -10.98 -0.10
N ASN A 154 -11.18 -10.46 -1.24
CA ASN A 154 -10.86 -10.96 -2.58
C ASN A 154 -9.34 -11.07 -2.86
N HIS A 155 -8.51 -10.21 -2.28
CA HIS A 155 -7.05 -10.28 -2.45
C HIS A 155 -6.42 -11.43 -1.65
N ARG A 156 -7.16 -12.05 -0.73
CA ARG A 156 -6.74 -13.25 0.03
C ARG A 156 -7.36 -14.51 -0.56
N ASP A 157 -8.66 -14.48 -0.80
CA ASP A 157 -9.45 -15.65 -1.18
C ASP A 157 -9.12 -16.12 -2.61
N ILE A 158 -8.94 -15.18 -3.55
CA ILE A 158 -8.65 -15.52 -4.95
C ILE A 158 -7.27 -16.19 -5.10
N PRO A 159 -6.17 -15.67 -4.52
CA PRO A 159 -4.89 -16.37 -4.55
C PRO A 159 -4.94 -17.74 -3.87
N ALA A 160 -5.62 -17.86 -2.72
CA ALA A 160 -5.77 -19.13 -2.03
C ALA A 160 -6.52 -20.16 -2.91
N PHE A 161 -7.57 -19.73 -3.59
CA PHE A 161 -8.33 -20.56 -4.52
C PHE A 161 -7.50 -21.03 -5.73
N TRP A 162 -6.66 -20.15 -6.29
CA TRP A 162 -5.70 -20.53 -7.33
C TRP A 162 -4.68 -21.55 -6.81
N ASP A 163 -4.10 -21.33 -5.64
CA ASP A 163 -3.11 -22.23 -5.04
C ASP A 163 -3.70 -23.62 -4.76
N GLU A 164 -4.92 -23.69 -4.24
CA GLU A 164 -5.63 -24.95 -4.03
C GLU A 164 -5.94 -25.65 -5.35
N SER A 165 -6.47 -24.92 -6.32
CA SER A 165 -6.81 -25.40 -7.67
C SER A 165 -5.61 -25.94 -8.45
N ASN A 166 -4.43 -25.36 -8.23
CA ASN A 166 -3.19 -25.89 -8.78
C ASN A 166 -2.73 -27.14 -8.04
N ARG A 167 -2.81 -27.15 -6.71
CA ARG A 167 -2.33 -28.25 -5.86
C ARG A 167 -3.16 -29.52 -6.03
N ASN A 168 -4.47 -29.40 -6.19
CA ASN A 168 -5.38 -30.52 -6.35
C ASN A 168 -5.47 -31.03 -7.81
N GLY A 169 -4.70 -30.45 -8.74
CA GLY A 169 -4.66 -30.83 -10.15
C GLY A 169 -5.87 -30.39 -10.97
N PHE A 170 -6.77 -29.56 -10.41
CA PHE A 170 -7.92 -29.03 -11.14
C PHE A 170 -7.50 -28.20 -12.35
N THR A 171 -6.53 -27.29 -12.20
CA THR A 171 -6.07 -26.46 -13.32
C THR A 171 -5.37 -27.27 -14.41
N GLU A 172 -4.66 -28.35 -14.05
CA GLU A 172 -4.03 -29.25 -15.02
C GLU A 172 -5.07 -29.99 -15.87
N LYS A 173 -6.12 -30.53 -15.24
CA LYS A 173 -7.26 -31.13 -15.95
C LYS A 173 -7.94 -30.11 -16.86
N LEU A 174 -8.18 -28.91 -16.34
CA LEU A 174 -8.85 -27.85 -17.07
C LEU A 174 -8.03 -27.36 -18.28
N VAL A 175 -6.70 -27.38 -18.20
CA VAL A 175 -5.79 -27.07 -19.32
C VAL A 175 -5.81 -28.15 -20.40
N ASN A 176 -5.96 -29.42 -20.05
CA ASN A 176 -6.06 -30.50 -21.05
C ASN A 176 -7.34 -30.38 -21.88
N ASP A 177 -8.40 -29.83 -21.29
CA ASP A 177 -9.72 -29.70 -21.91
C ASP A 177 -10.01 -28.26 -22.40
N CYS A 178 -9.04 -27.34 -22.29
CA CYS A 178 -9.24 -25.93 -22.59
C CYS A 178 -9.34 -25.64 -24.09
N GLY A 179 -10.28 -24.76 -24.46
CA GLY A 179 -10.34 -24.16 -25.78
C GLY A 179 -9.17 -23.20 -26.09
N SER A 180 -9.30 -22.46 -27.18
CA SER A 180 -8.25 -21.59 -27.74
C SER A 180 -7.79 -20.46 -26.80
N MET A 181 -8.65 -20.09 -25.84
CA MET A 181 -8.40 -19.02 -24.88
C MET A 181 -7.49 -19.43 -23.71
N GLY A 182 -7.29 -20.72 -23.50
CA GLY A 182 -6.57 -21.24 -22.35
C GLY A 182 -7.35 -21.06 -21.04
N LEU A 183 -6.61 -20.99 -19.94
CA LEU A 183 -7.16 -20.85 -18.60
C LEU A 183 -7.53 -19.39 -18.29
N LEU A 184 -8.71 -19.19 -17.70
CA LEU A 184 -9.33 -17.90 -17.47
C LEU A 184 -9.67 -17.73 -15.99
N GLY A 185 -9.57 -16.48 -15.53
CA GLY A 185 -10.09 -16.04 -14.23
C GLY A 185 -11.14 -14.96 -14.46
N VAL A 186 -12.40 -15.27 -14.18
CA VAL A 186 -13.54 -14.42 -14.53
C VAL A 186 -14.22 -13.92 -13.26
N CYS A 187 -14.36 -12.60 -13.14
CA CYS A 187 -15.20 -11.98 -12.10
C CYS A 187 -16.61 -11.76 -12.67
N MET A 188 -17.62 -12.23 -11.96
CA MET A 188 -19.01 -12.17 -12.39
C MET A 188 -19.97 -11.96 -11.21
N GLU A 189 -21.22 -11.62 -11.52
CA GLU A 189 -22.31 -11.51 -10.54
C GLU A 189 -21.99 -10.54 -9.39
N PHE A 190 -21.40 -9.37 -9.71
CA PHE A 190 -21.05 -8.37 -8.70
C PHE A 190 -22.31 -7.74 -8.10
N ASP A 191 -22.50 -7.92 -6.80
CA ASP A 191 -23.51 -7.25 -6.00
C ASP A 191 -22.94 -5.96 -5.43
N LYS A 192 -23.48 -4.81 -5.86
CA LYS A 192 -23.03 -3.49 -5.41
C LYS A 192 -23.41 -3.18 -3.96
N GLN A 193 -24.45 -3.78 -3.42
CA GLN A 193 -24.89 -3.53 -2.04
C GLN A 193 -24.08 -4.33 -1.04
N GLN A 194 -23.78 -5.59 -1.38
CA GLN A 194 -23.01 -6.49 -0.52
C GLN A 194 -21.50 -6.45 -0.80
N GLU A 195 -21.08 -5.76 -1.87
CA GLU A 195 -19.68 -5.72 -2.31
C GLU A 195 -19.12 -7.13 -2.60
N GLU A 196 -19.98 -8.05 -3.02
CA GLU A 196 -19.64 -9.44 -3.30
C GLU A 196 -19.56 -9.73 -4.80
N LEU A 197 -18.65 -10.62 -5.19
CA LEU A 197 -18.55 -11.16 -6.54
C LEU A 197 -18.31 -12.67 -6.51
N THR A 198 -18.66 -13.29 -7.62
CA THR A 198 -18.27 -14.66 -7.93
C THR A 198 -16.98 -14.62 -8.75
N TYR A 199 -15.92 -15.26 -8.27
CA TYR A 199 -14.68 -15.45 -9.02
C TYR A 199 -14.62 -16.88 -9.55
N PHE A 200 -14.39 -17.04 -10.85
CA PHE A 200 -14.50 -18.31 -11.55
C PHE A 200 -13.17 -18.66 -12.24
N ILE A 201 -12.56 -19.79 -11.86
CA ILE A 201 -11.42 -20.38 -12.58
C ILE A 201 -11.97 -21.34 -13.62
N CYS A 202 -11.80 -21.01 -14.89
CA CYS A 202 -12.48 -21.72 -15.97
C CYS A 202 -11.68 -21.78 -17.27
N ALA A 203 -12.16 -22.59 -18.21
CA ALA A 203 -11.71 -22.60 -19.59
C ALA A 203 -12.92 -22.50 -20.53
N GLU A 204 -12.67 -22.09 -21.77
CA GLU A 204 -13.66 -22.12 -22.84
C GLU A 204 -14.20 -23.55 -23.01
N ARG A 205 -15.53 -23.68 -23.05
CA ARG A 205 -16.24 -24.97 -23.20
C ARG A 205 -15.84 -25.63 -24.53
N SER A 206 -15.25 -26.82 -24.46
CA SER A 206 -15.02 -27.70 -25.62
C SER A 206 -16.23 -28.62 -25.89
N ASN A 207 -16.17 -29.53 -26.86
CA ASN A 207 -17.26 -30.52 -27.10
C ASN A 207 -17.19 -31.77 -26.21
N GLN A 208 -16.27 -31.83 -25.25
CA GLN A 208 -16.08 -33.01 -24.39
C GLN A 208 -17.12 -33.09 -23.26
N ALA A 209 -17.25 -34.24 -22.59
CA ALA A 209 -18.12 -34.35 -21.42
C ALA A 209 -17.54 -33.54 -20.25
N VAL A 210 -18.37 -32.73 -19.59
CA VAL A 210 -17.97 -31.95 -18.41
C VAL A 210 -18.09 -32.85 -17.18
N PRO A 211 -17.04 -32.94 -16.34
CA PRO A 211 -17.14 -33.61 -15.05
C PRO A 211 -18.32 -33.07 -14.22
N SER A 212 -19.04 -33.93 -13.52
CA SER A 212 -20.23 -33.55 -12.74
C SER A 212 -19.94 -32.58 -11.59
N ASP A 213 -18.68 -32.47 -11.17
CA ASP A 213 -18.22 -31.56 -10.12
C ASP A 213 -17.83 -30.17 -10.64
N TRP A 214 -18.01 -29.89 -11.93
CA TRP A 214 -17.72 -28.60 -12.56
C TRP A 214 -19.00 -27.86 -12.93
N GLU A 215 -18.94 -26.55 -12.87
CA GLU A 215 -20.02 -25.67 -13.27
C GLU A 215 -19.81 -25.18 -14.70
N GLU A 216 -20.90 -25.06 -15.47
CA GLU A 216 -20.92 -24.40 -16.78
C GLU A 216 -21.62 -23.04 -16.63
N LYS A 217 -20.98 -21.98 -17.12
CA LYS A 217 -21.54 -20.62 -17.12
C LYS A 217 -21.43 -20.01 -18.52
N GLU A 218 -22.42 -19.20 -18.89
CA GLU A 218 -22.40 -18.43 -20.12
C GLU A 218 -21.84 -17.02 -19.87
N ILE A 219 -20.94 -16.60 -20.75
CA ILE A 219 -20.43 -15.24 -20.82
C ILE A 219 -21.13 -14.57 -22.00
N PRO A 220 -21.91 -13.49 -21.78
CA PRO A 220 -22.67 -12.84 -22.84
C PRO A 220 -21.76 -12.15 -23.86
N ALA A 221 -22.31 -11.89 -25.04
CA ALA A 221 -21.65 -11.09 -26.06
C ALA A 221 -21.34 -9.69 -25.50
N SER A 222 -20.10 -9.21 -25.69
CA SER A 222 -19.64 -7.96 -25.08
C SER A 222 -18.45 -7.36 -25.84
N THR A 223 -18.14 -6.10 -25.54
CA THR A 223 -16.92 -5.43 -26.00
C THR A 223 -15.83 -5.56 -24.94
N TRP A 224 -14.66 -6.06 -25.31
CA TRP A 224 -13.60 -6.49 -24.41
C TRP A 224 -12.33 -5.66 -24.57
N GLY A 225 -11.76 -5.19 -23.46
CA GLY A 225 -10.36 -4.74 -23.44
C GLY A 225 -9.44 -5.94 -23.29
N PHE A 226 -8.70 -6.30 -24.34
CA PHE A 226 -7.76 -7.41 -24.32
C PHE A 226 -6.32 -6.91 -24.25
N SER A 227 -5.57 -7.35 -23.25
CA SER A 227 -4.13 -7.13 -23.13
C SER A 227 -3.42 -8.46 -22.90
N ARG A 228 -2.33 -8.69 -23.64
CA ARG A 228 -1.52 -9.92 -23.49
C ARG A 228 -0.31 -9.59 -22.61
N ARG A 229 -0.41 -9.85 -21.31
CA ARG A 229 0.75 -9.82 -20.40
C ARG A 229 1.31 -11.24 -20.23
N SER A 230 2.62 -11.39 -20.41
CA SER A 230 3.35 -12.58 -19.99
C SER A 230 3.65 -12.47 -18.51
N VAL A 231 2.81 -13.07 -17.65
CA VAL A 231 3.11 -13.15 -16.22
C VAL A 231 4.16 -14.25 -16.00
N ARG A 232 5.34 -13.87 -15.50
CA ARG A 232 6.40 -14.82 -15.11
C ARG A 232 6.03 -15.41 -13.74
N CYS A 233 5.13 -16.40 -13.72
CA CYS A 233 4.82 -17.18 -12.53
C CYS A 233 6.00 -18.13 -12.21
N ARG A 234 6.34 -18.33 -10.94
CA ARG A 234 7.43 -19.25 -10.51
C ARG A 234 7.10 -20.73 -10.77
N MET A 235 5.84 -21.06 -11.04
CA MET A 235 5.43 -22.40 -11.45
C MET A 235 5.60 -22.53 -12.97
N ARG A 236 6.21 -23.62 -13.42
CA ARG A 236 6.56 -23.98 -14.80
C ARG A 236 5.33 -24.19 -15.74
N LEU A 237 4.29 -23.36 -15.64
CA LEU A 237 3.14 -23.38 -16.54
C LEU A 237 3.27 -22.25 -17.56
N LYS A 238 3.70 -22.60 -18.78
CA LYS A 238 3.68 -21.71 -19.94
C LYS A 238 2.25 -21.66 -20.48
N ARG A 239 1.35 -20.84 -19.92
CA ARG A 239 0.21 -20.15 -20.61
C ARG A 239 -0.80 -19.53 -19.62
N TYR A 240 -0.79 -18.20 -19.62
CA TYR A 240 -1.85 -17.19 -19.42
C TYR A 240 -2.79 -17.21 -18.21
N GLY A 241 -2.97 -16.01 -17.63
CA GLY A 241 -4.17 -15.60 -16.89
C GLY A 241 -4.64 -14.26 -17.44
N ILE A 242 -5.86 -14.21 -17.96
CA ILE A 242 -6.53 -12.98 -18.40
C ILE A 242 -7.64 -12.71 -17.38
N VAL A 243 -7.63 -11.51 -16.80
CA VAL A 243 -8.69 -11.05 -15.88
C VAL A 243 -9.68 -10.24 -16.71
N PHE A 244 -10.95 -10.65 -16.67
CA PHE A 244 -11.98 -10.08 -17.50
C PHE A 244 -12.99 -9.26 -16.70
N PHE A 245 -13.43 -8.14 -17.28
CA PHE A 245 -14.58 -7.37 -16.81
C PHE A 245 -15.60 -7.31 -17.96
N PRO A 246 -16.80 -7.90 -17.81
CA PRO A 246 -17.80 -7.93 -18.87
C PRO A 246 -18.42 -6.55 -19.18
N ASN A 247 -18.28 -5.54 -18.30
CA ASN A 247 -18.95 -4.24 -18.43
C ASN A 247 -18.00 -3.02 -18.43
N GLY A 248 -16.83 -3.16 -19.06
CA GLY A 248 -15.88 -2.05 -19.23
C GLY A 248 -14.75 -2.04 -18.19
N PHE A 249 -13.75 -1.19 -18.45
CA PHE A 249 -12.56 -1.04 -17.63
C PHE A 249 -12.92 -0.77 -16.15
N PRO A 250 -12.13 -1.26 -15.19
CA PRO A 250 -12.28 -0.84 -13.81
C PRO A 250 -12.26 0.69 -13.73
N GLN A 251 -13.34 1.27 -13.19
CA GLN A 251 -13.39 2.67 -12.78
C GLN A 251 -12.19 2.97 -11.85
N PRO A 252 -11.72 4.23 -11.76
CA PRO A 252 -10.60 4.58 -10.89
C PRO A 252 -10.87 4.12 -9.45
N GLY A 253 -10.20 3.05 -9.01
CA GLY A 253 -10.42 2.41 -7.71
C GLY A 253 -10.69 0.90 -7.74
N MET A 254 -11.08 0.32 -8.88
CA MET A 254 -11.16 -1.15 -9.02
C MET A 254 -9.79 -1.71 -9.37
N SER A 255 -9.18 -2.42 -8.41
CA SER A 255 -7.88 -3.07 -8.62
C SER A 255 -8.06 -4.22 -9.63
N MET A 256 -7.39 -4.12 -10.77
CA MET A 256 -7.16 -5.29 -11.62
C MET A 256 -6.31 -6.26 -10.80
N LEU A 257 -6.89 -7.39 -10.39
CA LEU A 257 -6.19 -8.45 -9.65
C LEU A 257 -5.21 -9.16 -10.59
N MET A 258 -4.14 -8.46 -10.97
CA MET A 258 -2.94 -9.10 -11.44
C MET A 258 -2.18 -9.59 -10.22
N HIS A 259 -1.89 -10.88 -10.20
CA HIS A 259 -0.96 -11.44 -9.23
C HIS A 259 0.42 -10.80 -9.47
N ARG A 260 0.71 -9.74 -8.70
CA ARG A 260 2.07 -9.23 -8.52
C ARG A 260 2.73 -10.05 -7.40
N LYS A 261 4.05 -10.23 -7.56
CA LYS A 261 4.94 -10.91 -6.61
C LYS A 261 4.88 -10.31 -5.21
#